data_AF-A0A435XV93-F1
#
_entry.id   AF-A0A435XV93-F1
#
_cell.length_a   1.000
_cell.length_b   1.000
_cell.length_c   1.000
_cell.angle_alpha   90.00
_cell.angle_beta   90.00
_cell.angle_gamma   90.00
#
_symmetry.space_group_name_H-M   'P 1'
#
loop_
_entity.id
_entity.type
_entity.pdbx_description
1 polymer ?
#
loop_
_entity_poly.entity_id
_entity_poly.type
_entity_poly.pdbx_seq_one_letter_code
_entity_poly.pdbx_strand_id
1 'polypeptide(L)'
;IALAAETRTTGDQDEITITLDLPIDAEAEHASVKVHVNGEPVAIQRSGARCCGQALVPAAEHQRFHSVWRGSYGSIVTAIVRLEDGRSAGAYLVTGGIG
;
A
#
# COMPACT_ATOMS: atom_id res chain seq x y z
N ILE A 1 -5.48 9.74 -7.99
CA ILE A 1 -4.35 8.87 -7.55
C ILE A 1 -4.67 7.44 -7.94
N ALA A 2 -3.68 6.63 -8.28
CA ALA A 2 -3.85 5.21 -8.58
C ALA A 2 -2.88 4.41 -7.70
N LEU A 3 -3.41 3.51 -6.88
CA LEU A 3 -2.65 2.65 -5.98
C LEU A 3 -2.65 1.22 -6.52
N ALA A 4 -1.48 0.60 -6.54
CA ALA A 4 -1.28 -0.81 -6.82
C ALA A 4 -0.40 -1.43 -5.72
N ALA A 5 -0.71 -2.67 -5.33
CA ALA A 5 0.19 -3.45 -4.48
C ALA A 5 0.15 -4.93 -4.83
N GLU A 6 1.34 -5.51 -4.95
CA GLU A 6 1.54 -6.89 -5.34
C GLU A 6 2.25 -7.64 -4.21
N THR A 7 1.70 -8.80 -3.84
CA THR A 7 2.31 -9.67 -2.82
C THR A 7 3.13 -10.76 -3.48
N ARG A 8 4.37 -10.93 -3.03
CA ARG A 8 5.23 -12.05 -3.37
C ARG A 8 5.55 -12.85 -2.10
N THR A 9 5.21 -14.13 -2.11
CA THR A 9 5.50 -15.01 -0.97
C THR A 9 6.98 -15.40 -0.95
N THR A 10 7.65 -15.20 0.20
CA THR A 10 9.09 -15.45 0.37
C THR A 10 9.39 -16.18 1.69
N GLY A 11 9.08 -17.47 1.75
CA GLY A 11 9.35 -18.28 2.94
C GLY A 11 8.42 -17.91 4.10
N ASP A 12 8.98 -17.41 5.20
CA ASP A 12 8.25 -16.99 6.39
C ASP A 12 7.84 -15.50 6.38
N GLN A 13 8.29 -14.76 5.37
CA GLN A 13 7.92 -13.37 5.11
C GLN A 13 7.28 -13.26 3.73
N ASP A 14 6.27 -12.44 3.59
CA ASP A 14 5.72 -12.02 2.32
C ASP A 14 6.15 -10.57 2.05
N GLU A 15 6.57 -10.31 0.83
CA GLU A 15 6.96 -8.98 0.38
C GLU A 15 5.81 -8.34 -0.38
N ILE A 16 5.43 -7.12 0.02
CA ILE A 16 4.43 -6.32 -0.67
C ILE A 16 5.14 -5.17 -1.38
N THR A 17 5.11 -5.20 -2.71
CA THR A 17 5.58 -4.08 -3.54
C THR A 17 4.44 -3.13 -3.79
N ILE A 18 4.63 -1.84 -3.53
CA ILE A 18 3.60 -0.81 -3.60
C ILE A 18 3.99 0.22 -4.65
N THR A 19 3.04 0.57 -5.52
CA THR A 19 3.17 1.68 -6.47
C THR A 19 1.99 2.63 -6.29
N LEU A 20 2.27 3.93 -6.19
CA LEU A 20 1.28 4.99 -6.17
C LEU A 20 1.61 5.99 -7.27
N ASP A 21 0.71 6.11 -8.23
CA ASP A 21 0.76 7.11 -9.28
C ASP A 21 -0.11 8.33 -8.91
N LEU A 22 0.53 9.48 -8.90
CA LEU A 22 -0.08 10.78 -8.69
C LEU A 22 -0.45 11.41 -10.04
N PRO A 23 -1.44 12.32 -10.09
CA PRO A 23 -1.68 13.14 -11.28
C PRO A 23 -0.41 13.90 -11.68
N ILE A 24 -0.18 14.07 -12.99
CA ILE A 24 0.93 14.89 -13.50
C ILE A 24 0.46 16.35 -13.46
N ASP A 25 0.57 16.97 -12.30
CA ASP A 25 0.41 18.40 -12.08
C ASP A 25 1.50 18.92 -11.12
N ALA A 26 1.82 20.22 -11.21
CA ALA A 26 2.91 20.81 -10.43
C ALA A 26 2.67 20.76 -8.91
N GLU A 27 1.40 20.67 -8.50
CA GLU A 27 0.98 20.59 -7.10
C GLU A 27 1.22 19.18 -6.53
N ALA A 28 1.01 18.14 -7.34
CA ALA A 28 1.22 16.76 -6.95
C ALA A 28 2.70 16.48 -6.68
N GLU A 29 3.64 17.14 -7.39
CA GLU A 29 5.09 17.01 -7.17
C GLU A 29 5.50 17.31 -5.72
N HIS A 30 4.83 18.27 -5.08
CA HIS A 30 5.10 18.72 -3.71
C HIS A 30 4.17 18.06 -2.68
N ALA A 31 3.26 17.19 -3.12
CA ALA A 31 2.32 16.52 -2.22
C ALA A 31 3.02 15.64 -1.18
N SER A 32 2.54 15.71 0.06
CA SER A 32 2.91 14.77 1.11
C SER A 32 2.23 13.42 0.84
N VAL A 33 3.02 12.36 0.78
CA VAL A 33 2.54 10.99 0.56
C VAL A 33 2.83 10.16 1.81
N LYS A 34 1.81 9.51 2.35
CA LYS A 34 1.95 8.51 3.41
C LYS A 34 1.33 7.20 2.95
N VAL A 35 2.09 6.12 3.08
CA VAL A 35 1.63 4.77 2.75
C VAL A 35 1.80 3.89 3.98
N HIS A 36 0.81 3.04 4.24
CA HIS A 36 0.86 2.08 5.34
C HIS A 36 0.42 0.70 4.88
N VAL A 37 1.00 -0.33 5.50
CA VAL A 37 0.57 -1.73 5.40
C VAL A 37 0.14 -2.18 6.79
N ASN A 38 -1.12 -2.61 6.93
CA ASN A 38 -1.70 -2.99 8.22
C ASN A 38 -1.55 -1.93 9.32
N GLY A 39 -1.52 -0.65 8.93
CA GLY A 39 -1.32 0.49 9.83
C GLY A 39 0.14 0.88 10.06
N GLU A 40 1.10 0.02 9.70
CA GLU A 40 2.53 0.31 9.83
C GLU A 40 3.04 1.16 8.65
N PRO A 41 3.84 2.22 8.89
CA PRO A 41 4.32 3.11 7.85
C PRO A 41 5.32 2.43 6.92
N VAL A 42 5.18 2.68 5.62
CA VAL A 42 6.11 2.21 4.59
C VAL A 42 7.01 3.35 4.14
N ALA A 43 8.31 3.07 4.04
CA ALA A 43 9.25 4.00 3.42
C ALA A 43 8.97 4.11 1.92
N ILE A 44 8.72 5.33 1.45
CA ILE A 44 8.37 5.62 0.06
C ILE A 44 9.50 6.39 -0.63
N GLN A 45 9.91 5.88 -1.78
CA GLN A 45 10.78 6.56 -2.72
C GLN A 45 9.92 7.23 -3.79
N ARG A 46 10.27 8.46 -4.14
CA ARG A 46 9.54 9.26 -5.11
C ARG A 46 10.40 9.58 -6.33
N SER A 47 9.82 9.43 -7.51
CA SER A 47 10.40 9.83 -8.79
C SER A 47 9.32 10.54 -9.62
N GLY A 48 9.34 11.87 -9.63
CA GLY A 48 8.31 12.70 -10.26
C GLY A 48 6.92 12.43 -9.66
N ALA A 49 5.98 12.00 -10.50
CA ALA A 49 4.60 11.67 -10.11
C ALA A 49 4.42 10.22 -9.61
N ARG A 50 5.48 9.38 -9.64
CA ARG A 50 5.42 7.99 -9.18
C ARG A 50 6.10 7.83 -7.83
N CYS A 51 5.43 7.11 -6.93
CA CYS A 51 5.90 6.73 -5.61
C CYS A 51 5.95 5.21 -5.51
N CYS A 52 7.06 4.66 -5.02
CA CYS A 52 7.24 3.22 -4.82
C CYS A 52 7.69 2.92 -3.40
N GLY A 53 7.29 1.76 -2.88
CA GLY A 53 7.73 1.27 -1.58
C GLY A 53 7.62 -0.23 -1.47
N GLN A 54 8.20 -0.76 -0.40
CA GLN A 54 8.17 -2.19 -0.09
C GLN A 54 7.91 -2.40 1.39
N ALA A 55 7.13 -3.41 1.72
CA ALA A 55 6.91 -3.85 3.10
C ALA A 55 7.12 -5.36 3.21
N LEU A 56 7.68 -5.80 4.33
CA LEU A 56 7.75 -7.20 4.70
C LEU A 56 6.69 -7.48 5.76
N VAL A 57 5.88 -8.51 5.54
CA VAL A 57 4.84 -8.94 6.46
C VAL A 57 5.06 -10.42 6.76
N PRO A 58 4.96 -10.88 8.02
CA PRO A 58 5.03 -12.31 8.30
C PRO A 58 4.00 -13.08 7.48
N ALA A 59 4.41 -14.13 6.77
CA ALA A 59 3.52 -14.92 5.91
C ALA A 59 2.33 -15.49 6.69
N ALA A 60 2.49 -15.69 8.01
CA ALA A 60 1.43 -16.08 8.92
C ALA A 60 0.23 -15.11 8.89
N GLU A 61 0.43 -13.81 8.67
CA GLU A 61 -0.66 -12.82 8.56
C GLU A 61 -1.55 -13.09 7.33
N HIS A 62 -0.96 -13.50 6.21
CA HIS A 62 -1.67 -13.87 4.99
C HIS A 62 -2.21 -15.30 5.01
N GLN A 63 -1.81 -16.11 5.99
CA GLN A 63 -2.28 -17.49 6.17
C GLN A 63 -3.30 -17.62 7.30
N ARG A 64 -3.49 -16.57 8.11
CA ARG A 64 -4.47 -16.56 9.21
C ARG A 64 -5.86 -16.82 8.67
N PHE A 65 -6.33 -18.02 8.94
CA PHE A 65 -7.65 -18.47 8.55
C PHE A 65 -8.70 -17.77 9.41
N HIS A 66 -9.66 -17.09 8.77
CA HIS A 66 -10.73 -16.46 9.51
C HIS A 66 -11.76 -17.48 9.98
N SER A 67 -12.28 -18.29 9.05
CA SER A 67 -13.27 -19.34 9.34
C SER A 67 -13.43 -20.29 8.15
N VAL A 68 -14.11 -21.42 8.34
CA VAL A 68 -14.40 -22.38 7.25
C VAL A 68 -15.13 -21.78 6.04
N TRP A 69 -15.78 -20.63 6.23
CA TRP A 69 -16.53 -19.93 5.19
C TRP A 69 -15.75 -18.77 4.54
N ARG A 70 -14.57 -18.43 5.05
CA ARG A 70 -13.79 -17.28 4.58
C ARG A 70 -12.29 -17.51 4.80
N GLY A 71 -11.56 -17.47 3.69
CA GLY A 71 -10.09 -17.50 3.68
C GLY A 71 -9.47 -16.29 4.38
N SER A 72 -8.15 -16.19 4.31
CA SER A 72 -7.40 -15.11 4.94
C SER A 72 -7.76 -13.74 4.38
N TYR A 73 -7.71 -12.72 5.22
CA TYR A 73 -8.01 -11.34 4.82
C TYR A 73 -6.90 -10.69 4.00
N GLY A 74 -5.67 -11.22 4.03
CA GLY A 74 -4.52 -10.55 3.44
C GLY A 74 -4.10 -9.31 4.22
N SER A 75 -3.26 -8.47 3.60
CA SER A 75 -2.85 -7.19 4.15
C SER A 75 -3.56 -6.02 3.46
N ILE A 76 -3.99 -5.06 4.27
CA ILE A 76 -4.55 -3.80 3.77
C ILE A 76 -3.41 -2.81 3.51
N VAL A 77 -3.39 -2.25 2.31
CA VAL A 77 -2.50 -1.18 1.91
C VAL A 77 -3.32 0.10 1.82
N THR A 78 -2.85 1.16 2.47
CA THR A 78 -3.50 2.48 2.42
C THR A 78 -2.51 3.53 1.95
N ALA A 79 -2.97 4.46 1.12
CA ALA A 79 -2.22 5.61 0.67
C ALA A 79 -3.03 6.88 0.94
N ILE A 80 -2.37 7.89 1.52
CA ILE A 80 -2.93 9.20 1.79
C ILE A 80 -2.01 10.22 1.13
N VAL A 81 -2.60 11.08 0.30
CA VAL A 81 -1.92 12.18 -0.38
C VAL A 81 -2.51 13.48 0.11
N ARG A 82 -1.66 14.43 0.51
CA ARG A 82 -2.07 15.75 0.97
C ARG A 82 -1.30 16.83 0.22
N LEU A 83 -2.03 17.75 -0.40
CA LEU A 83 -1.50 18.95 -1.04
C LEU A 83 -1.26 20.07 0.00
N GLU A 84 -0.42 21.04 -0.34
CA GLU A 84 -0.10 22.17 0.54
C GLU A 84 -1.32 23.02 0.88
N ASP A 85 -2.29 23.13 -0.05
CA ASP A 85 -3.54 23.84 0.14
C ASP A 85 -4.57 23.11 1.03
N GLY A 86 -4.19 21.95 1.57
CA GLY A 86 -5.01 21.16 2.49
C GLY A 86 -5.93 20.14 1.82
N ARG A 87 -6.08 20.15 0.49
CA ARG A 87 -6.81 19.07 -0.21
C ARG A 87 -6.12 17.73 0.02
N SER A 88 -6.92 16.69 0.18
CA SER A 88 -6.43 15.35 0.47
C SER A 88 -7.18 14.30 -0.34
N ALA A 89 -6.47 13.26 -0.75
CA ALA A 89 -7.02 12.09 -1.43
C ALA A 89 -6.49 10.81 -0.77
N GLY A 90 -7.31 9.76 -0.77
CA GLY A 90 -6.95 8.47 -0.21
C GLY A 90 -7.31 7.33 -1.15
N ALA A 91 -6.53 6.26 -1.10
CA ALA A 91 -6.81 5.01 -1.79
C ALA A 91 -6.42 3.84 -0.87
N TYR A 92 -7.12 2.72 -1.01
CA TYR A 92 -6.77 1.48 -0.33
C TYR A 92 -7.01 0.28 -1.25
N LEU A 93 -6.30 -0.81 -0.96
CA LEU A 93 -6.56 -2.13 -1.54
C LEU A 93 -6.06 -3.23 -0.60
N VAL A 94 -6.45 -4.46 -0.89
CA VAL A 94 -6.04 -5.66 -0.14
C VAL A 94 -5.22 -6.57 -1.04
N THR A 95 -4.17 -7.18 -0.51
CA THR A 95 -3.28 -8.10 -1.24
C THR A 95 -2.86 -9.28 -0.34
N GLY A 96 -2.47 -10.41 -0.93
CA GLY A 96 -2.05 -11.60 -0.18
C GLY A 96 -3.19 -12.40 0.49
N GLY A 97 -4.44 -12.07 0.20
CA GLY A 97 -5.63 -12.76 0.72
C GLY A 97 -6.88 -12.42 -0.08
N ILE A 98 -8.06 -12.59 0.50
CA ILE A 98 -9.33 -12.28 -0.17
C ILE A 98 -9.49 -10.75 -0.22
N GLY A 99 -9.32 -10.20 -1.43
CA GLY A 99 -9.68 -8.84 -1.83
C GLY A 99 -10.98 -8.82 -2.62
#